data_AF-A0A946AYC2-F1
#
_entry.id   AF-A0A946AYC2-F1
#
_cell.length_a   1.000
_cell.length_b   1.000
_cell.length_c   1.000
_cell.angle_alpha   90.00
_cell.angle_beta   90.00
_cell.angle_gamma   90.00
#
_symmetry.space_group_name_H-M   'P 1'
#
loop_
_entity.id
_entity.type
_entity.pdbx_description
1 polymer ?
#
loop_
_entity_poly.entity_id
_entity_poly.type
_entity_poly.pdbx_seq_one_letter_code
_entity_poly.pdbx_strand_id
1 'polypeptide(L)'
;MKMEQLYTMDTCQINMKLKYTFLLYLGLIISPLFPQTEDKEVTIQDLIDAIQSATNELQKTEWRKGYYTDSFGEPTDGRFINSKLFSGYFSDTIATREELNVRIQVDKWGRKKKKIDIDLVLFKYGTRQYKSDIFPKYQIKIKHNGTILRGNFIGIMSDGKVSLNNAATLKVHQIFLEGGDVSFILKNLGTDSSFRFSIYDIDNTSYKDIFDEI
;
A
#
# COMPACT_ATOMS: atom_id res chain seq x y z
N MET A 1 -14.17 -40.95 -1.06
CA MET A 1 -14.16 -39.67 -0.34
C MET A 1 -14.76 -38.63 -1.28
N LYS A 2 -15.99 -38.15 -1.00
CA LYS A 2 -16.74 -37.23 -1.85
C LYS A 2 -16.11 -35.83 -1.77
N MET A 3 -15.83 -35.22 -2.93
CA MET A 3 -15.50 -33.79 -3.02
C MET A 3 -16.78 -33.05 -3.42
N GLU A 4 -17.19 -32.10 -2.58
CA GLU A 4 -18.30 -31.19 -2.83
C GLU A 4 -17.91 -30.13 -3.86
N GLN A 5 -18.84 -29.84 -4.77
CA GLN A 5 -18.77 -28.76 -5.75
C GLN A 5 -19.09 -27.43 -5.04
N LEU A 6 -18.30 -26.38 -5.30
CA LEU A 6 -18.68 -25.00 -4.96
C LEU A 6 -19.03 -24.21 -6.23
N TYR A 7 -20.17 -23.56 -6.15
CA TYR A 7 -20.88 -22.81 -7.20
C TYR A 7 -20.07 -21.69 -7.84
N THR A 8 -20.11 -21.61 -9.17
CA THR A 8 -19.80 -20.41 -9.95
C THR A 8 -21.00 -19.46 -9.93
N MET A 9 -20.79 -18.21 -9.49
CA MET A 9 -21.69 -17.09 -9.81
C MET A 9 -20.97 -16.07 -10.71
N ASP A 10 -21.69 -15.66 -11.75
CA ASP A 10 -21.29 -14.76 -12.83
C ASP A 10 -20.67 -13.44 -12.35
N THR A 11 -19.42 -13.20 -12.75
CA THR A 11 -18.65 -11.97 -12.49
C THR A 11 -19.17 -10.75 -13.26
N CYS A 12 -20.12 -10.92 -14.18
CA CYS A 12 -20.64 -9.82 -14.99
C CYS A 12 -21.68 -8.96 -14.25
N GLN A 13 -22.42 -9.50 -13.27
CA GLN A 13 -23.38 -8.72 -12.47
C GLN A 13 -22.73 -7.94 -11.31
N ILE A 14 -21.50 -8.28 -10.94
CA ILE A 14 -20.80 -7.69 -9.78
C ILE A 14 -20.33 -6.27 -10.10
N ASN A 15 -19.85 -6.00 -11.32
CA ASN A 15 -19.36 -4.68 -11.71
C ASN A 15 -20.46 -3.61 -11.80
N MET A 16 -21.71 -4.00 -12.06
CA MET A 16 -22.84 -3.08 -12.09
C MET A 16 -23.39 -2.80 -10.69
N LYS A 17 -23.39 -3.81 -9.80
CA LYS A 17 -23.71 -3.62 -8.37
C LYS A 17 -22.66 -2.74 -7.67
N LEU A 18 -21.37 -2.89 -7.94
CA LEU A 18 -20.32 -2.11 -7.28
C LEU A 18 -20.43 -0.59 -7.57
N LYS A 19 -20.75 -0.21 -8.82
CA LYS A 19 -20.96 1.20 -9.20
C LYS A 19 -22.18 1.84 -8.50
N TYR A 20 -23.28 1.09 -8.38
CA TYR A 20 -24.46 1.55 -7.64
C TYR A 20 -24.24 1.57 -6.13
N THR A 21 -23.44 0.63 -5.59
CA THR A 21 -23.11 0.59 -4.15
C THR A 21 -22.18 1.74 -3.76
N PHE A 22 -21.28 2.17 -4.65
CA PHE A 22 -20.44 3.36 -4.44
C PHE A 22 -21.24 4.66 -4.47
N LEU A 23 -22.24 4.78 -5.36
CA LEU A 23 -23.20 5.89 -5.37
C LEU A 23 -24.12 5.90 -4.15
N LEU A 24 -24.54 4.73 -3.64
CA LEU A 24 -25.31 4.59 -2.41
C LEU A 24 -24.49 4.90 -1.14
N TYR A 25 -23.20 4.55 -1.12
CA TYR A 25 -22.30 4.95 -0.03
C TYR A 25 -22.01 6.45 -0.04
N LEU A 26 -21.95 7.09 -1.22
CA LEU A 26 -21.91 8.55 -1.32
C LEU A 26 -23.16 9.18 -0.65
N GLY A 27 -24.34 8.58 -0.83
CA GLY A 27 -25.57 9.03 -0.17
C GLY A 27 -25.60 8.82 1.35
N LEU A 28 -24.93 7.79 1.87
CA LEU A 28 -24.91 7.46 3.31
C LEU A 28 -23.88 8.28 4.11
N ILE A 29 -22.74 8.64 3.51
CA ILE A 29 -21.70 9.45 4.18
C ILE A 29 -22.14 10.92 4.33
N ILE A 30 -23.13 11.36 3.55
CA ILE A 30 -23.71 12.72 3.64
C ILE A 30 -24.76 12.82 4.78
N SER A 31 -25.26 11.70 5.31
CA SER A 31 -26.40 11.73 6.26
C SER A 31 -26.12 12.24 7.69
N PRO A 32 -24.91 12.11 8.29
CA PRO A 32 -24.69 12.64 9.64
C PRO A 32 -24.19 14.10 9.68
N LEU A 33 -24.05 14.79 8.54
CA LEU A 33 -23.60 16.18 8.47
C LEU A 33 -24.70 17.24 8.66
N PHE A 34 -25.95 16.82 8.87
CA PHE A 34 -27.09 17.74 9.03
C PHE A 34 -27.71 17.64 10.44
N PRO A 35 -27.19 18.37 11.44
CA PRO A 35 -28.09 18.93 12.42
C PRO A 35 -29.06 19.86 11.68
N GLN A 36 -30.36 19.77 11.98
CA GLN A 36 -31.37 20.72 11.49
C GLN A 36 -30.87 22.16 11.70
N THR A 37 -30.70 22.94 10.62
CA THR A 37 -31.02 24.38 10.51
C THR A 37 -30.51 24.96 9.17
N GLU A 38 -31.38 25.77 8.55
CA GLU A 38 -31.21 26.62 7.36
C GLU A 38 -31.05 25.93 5.99
N ASP A 39 -32.01 26.20 5.09
CA ASP A 39 -31.95 25.94 3.64
C ASP A 39 -30.78 26.74 3.02
N LYS A 40 -29.55 26.25 3.21
CA LYS A 40 -28.41 26.69 2.41
C LYS A 40 -28.41 25.88 1.12
N GLU A 41 -28.57 26.59 -0.01
CA GLU A 41 -28.36 26.03 -1.33
C GLU A 41 -26.92 25.49 -1.42
N VAL A 42 -26.79 24.16 -1.56
CA VAL A 42 -25.49 23.51 -1.77
C VAL A 42 -25.00 23.86 -3.16
N THR A 43 -23.84 24.51 -3.25
CA THR A 43 -23.25 24.90 -4.54
C THR A 43 -22.43 23.76 -5.14
N ILE A 44 -22.14 23.85 -6.45
CA ILE A 44 -21.22 22.91 -7.12
C ILE A 44 -19.83 22.96 -6.48
N GLN A 45 -19.40 24.12 -5.97
CA GLN A 45 -18.10 24.27 -5.34
C GLN A 45 -18.03 23.51 -4.00
N ASP A 46 -19.09 23.54 -3.20
CA ASP A 46 -19.16 22.78 -1.94
C ASP A 46 -19.01 21.27 -2.19
N LEU A 47 -19.57 20.76 -3.30
CA LEU A 47 -19.41 19.36 -3.70
C LEU A 47 -17.99 19.04 -4.16
N ILE A 48 -17.35 19.95 -4.91
CA ILE A 48 -15.95 19.79 -5.34
C ILE A 48 -15.04 19.74 -4.12
N ASP A 49 -15.21 20.65 -3.18
CA ASP A 49 -14.39 20.75 -1.97
C ASP A 49 -14.58 19.51 -1.08
N ALA A 50 -15.83 19.04 -0.93
CA ALA A 50 -16.11 17.80 -0.20
C ALA A 50 -15.48 16.56 -0.87
N ILE A 51 -15.54 16.46 -2.20
CA ILE A 51 -14.90 15.36 -2.95
C ILE A 51 -13.38 15.44 -2.81
N GLN A 52 -12.79 16.63 -2.91
CA GLN A 52 -11.35 16.83 -2.74
C GLN A 52 -10.92 16.46 -1.32
N SER A 53 -11.64 16.92 -0.30
CA SER A 53 -11.37 16.58 1.10
C SER A 53 -11.45 15.07 1.33
N ALA A 54 -12.52 14.40 0.86
CA ALA A 54 -12.66 12.96 0.98
C ALA A 54 -11.57 12.19 0.23
N THR A 55 -11.17 12.68 -0.95
CA THR A 55 -10.09 12.09 -1.75
C THR A 55 -8.74 12.23 -1.05
N ASN A 56 -8.47 13.37 -0.43
CA ASN A 56 -7.24 13.61 0.32
C ASN A 56 -7.16 12.70 1.55
N GLU A 57 -8.24 12.55 2.31
CA GLU A 57 -8.32 11.62 3.44
C GLU A 57 -8.10 10.16 3.00
N LEU A 58 -8.68 9.75 1.87
CA LEU A 58 -8.46 8.41 1.31
C LEU A 58 -7.04 8.20 0.80
N GLN A 59 -6.32 9.27 0.43
CA GLN A 59 -4.94 9.20 -0.04
C GLN A 59 -3.91 9.27 1.09
N LYS A 60 -4.23 9.95 2.20
CA LYS A 60 -3.34 10.12 3.35
C LYS A 60 -2.77 8.80 3.84
N THR A 61 -1.47 8.77 4.07
CA THR A 61 -0.81 7.55 4.51
C THR A 61 -1.23 7.19 5.93
N GLU A 62 -1.67 5.95 6.14
CA GLU A 62 -2.03 5.43 7.47
C GLU A 62 -0.99 4.38 7.89
N TRP A 63 -0.34 4.62 9.02
CA TRP A 63 0.61 3.72 9.65
C TRP A 63 -0.04 3.01 10.84
N ARG A 64 0.23 1.71 10.98
CA ARG A 64 -0.34 0.87 12.04
C ARG A 64 0.74 0.01 12.67
N LYS A 65 0.70 -0.11 13.99
CA LYS A 65 1.48 -1.09 14.73
C LYS A 65 0.95 -2.50 14.48
N GLY A 66 1.84 -3.42 14.18
CA GLY A 66 1.58 -4.84 14.01
C GLY A 66 2.40 -5.67 15.00
N TYR A 67 1.95 -6.91 15.21
CA TYR A 67 2.60 -7.90 16.06
C TYR A 67 2.84 -9.17 15.27
N TYR A 68 4.01 -9.77 15.44
CA TYR A 68 4.25 -11.12 14.97
C TYR A 68 3.44 -12.09 15.80
N THR A 69 2.90 -13.14 15.20
CA THR A 69 2.18 -14.18 15.92
C THR A 69 3.01 -15.45 16.01
N ASP A 70 2.81 -16.21 17.09
CA ASP A 70 3.40 -17.53 17.24
C ASP A 70 2.60 -18.59 16.46
N SER A 71 2.97 -19.87 16.64
CA SER A 71 2.28 -20.99 15.99
C SER A 71 0.83 -21.19 16.43
N PHE A 72 0.40 -20.57 17.53
CA PHE A 72 -0.95 -20.60 18.05
C PHE A 72 -1.77 -19.37 17.61
N GLY A 73 -1.15 -18.43 16.90
CA GLY A 73 -1.78 -17.20 16.46
C GLY A 73 -1.78 -16.10 17.53
N GLU A 74 -1.07 -16.32 18.63
CA GLU A 74 -0.99 -15.34 19.73
C GLU A 74 0.09 -14.29 19.41
N PRO A 75 -0.16 -13.00 19.68
CA PRO A 75 0.85 -11.96 19.51
C PRO A 75 2.10 -12.22 20.35
N THR A 76 3.25 -12.13 19.72
CA THR A 76 4.57 -12.13 20.35
C THR A 76 5.01 -10.71 20.69
N ASP A 77 6.10 -10.58 21.44
CA ASP A 77 6.73 -9.28 21.73
C ASP A 77 7.32 -8.59 20.48
N GLY A 78 7.46 -9.31 19.36
CA GLY A 78 7.94 -8.77 18.11
C GLY A 78 6.94 -7.80 17.49
N ARG A 79 7.37 -6.55 17.30
CA ARG A 79 6.56 -5.45 16.75
C ARG A 79 7.08 -4.98 15.40
N PHE A 80 6.17 -4.47 14.57
CA PHE A 80 6.51 -3.86 13.29
C PHE A 80 5.50 -2.78 12.92
N ILE A 81 5.81 -1.98 11.90
CA ILE A 81 4.90 -0.99 11.32
C ILE A 81 4.38 -1.52 10.00
N ASN A 82 3.08 -1.41 9.76
CA ASN A 82 2.45 -1.62 8.48
C ASN A 82 1.86 -0.33 7.96
N SER A 83 1.90 -0.15 6.65
CA SER A 83 1.04 0.81 5.96
C SER A 83 -0.34 0.22 5.65
N LYS A 84 -1.29 1.08 5.28
CA LYS A 84 -2.42 0.68 4.42
C LYS A 84 -1.93 0.13 3.06
N LEU A 85 -2.85 -0.41 2.26
CA LEU A 85 -2.54 -0.80 0.89
C LEU A 85 -2.46 0.43 -0.03
N PHE A 86 -1.42 0.50 -0.85
CA PHE A 86 -1.24 1.50 -1.90
C PHE A 86 -1.45 0.88 -3.26
N SER A 87 -2.25 1.53 -4.11
CA SER A 87 -2.50 1.07 -5.47
C SER A 87 -1.39 1.48 -6.44
N GLY A 88 -1.28 0.71 -7.51
CA GLY A 88 -0.29 0.89 -8.55
C GLY A 88 -0.54 -0.07 -9.70
N TYR A 89 0.50 -0.33 -10.49
CA TYR A 89 0.43 -1.23 -11.63
C TYR A 89 1.66 -2.13 -11.72
N PHE A 90 1.46 -3.31 -12.30
CA PHE A 90 2.55 -4.18 -12.71
C PHE A 90 2.45 -4.55 -14.19
N SER A 91 3.58 -4.90 -14.78
CA SER A 91 3.67 -5.54 -16.08
C SER A 91 4.66 -6.69 -16.01
N ASP A 92 4.40 -7.77 -16.74
CA ASP A 92 5.29 -8.90 -16.96
C ASP A 92 5.10 -9.45 -18.38
N THR A 93 5.54 -10.68 -18.65
CA THR A 93 5.46 -11.29 -19.98
C THR A 93 4.04 -11.64 -20.42
N ILE A 94 3.07 -11.68 -19.51
CA ILE A 94 1.68 -12.11 -19.76
C ILE A 94 0.72 -10.93 -19.56
N ALA A 95 0.98 -10.09 -18.57
CA ALA A 95 0.10 -9.00 -18.13
C ALA A 95 0.76 -7.64 -18.38
N THR A 96 0.00 -6.67 -18.89
CA THR A 96 0.48 -5.31 -19.12
C THR A 96 -0.37 -4.30 -18.36
N ARG A 97 0.26 -3.55 -17.44
CA ARG A 97 -0.39 -2.47 -16.68
C ARG A 97 -1.61 -2.97 -15.88
N GLU A 98 -1.49 -4.17 -15.32
CA GLU A 98 -2.50 -4.76 -14.46
C GLU A 98 -2.42 -4.21 -13.04
N GLU A 99 -3.51 -4.34 -12.30
CA GLU A 99 -3.63 -3.79 -10.94
C GLU A 99 -2.60 -4.39 -9.98
N LEU A 100 -1.96 -3.50 -9.21
CA LEU A 100 -1.07 -3.86 -8.12
C LEU A 100 -1.53 -3.15 -6.85
N ASN A 101 -1.61 -3.89 -5.75
CA ASN A 101 -1.64 -3.29 -4.41
C ASN A 101 -0.32 -3.60 -3.69
N VAL A 102 0.14 -2.66 -2.84
CA VAL A 102 1.40 -2.76 -2.12
C VAL A 102 1.18 -2.42 -0.65
N ARG A 103 1.71 -3.24 0.25
CA ARG A 103 1.85 -2.89 1.67
C ARG A 103 3.32 -2.70 1.99
N ILE A 104 3.65 -1.68 2.75
CA ILE A 104 4.98 -1.48 3.32
C ILE A 104 4.99 -2.03 4.73
N GLN A 105 5.99 -2.84 5.03
CA GLN A 105 6.27 -3.33 6.37
C GLN A 105 7.64 -2.78 6.80
N VAL A 106 7.72 -2.23 8.01
CA VAL A 106 8.95 -1.71 8.61
C VAL A 106 9.22 -2.46 9.91
N ASP A 107 10.41 -3.03 10.00
CA ASP A 107 10.87 -3.78 11.17
C ASP A 107 12.04 -3.04 11.83
N LYS A 108 11.84 -2.62 13.09
CA LYS A 108 12.92 -2.14 13.94
C LYS A 108 13.64 -3.40 14.49
N TRP A 109 14.97 -3.35 14.64
CA TRP A 109 15.80 -4.55 14.90
C TRP A 109 15.69 -5.61 13.79
N GLY A 110 15.80 -5.17 12.54
CA GLY A 110 15.77 -6.01 11.34
C GLY A 110 16.69 -7.24 11.40
N ARG A 111 16.54 -8.12 10.39
CA ARG A 111 17.31 -9.35 10.27
C ARG A 111 18.81 -9.02 10.22
N LYS A 112 19.63 -9.79 10.93
CA LYS A 112 21.11 -9.69 10.95
C LYS A 112 21.69 -8.42 11.63
N LYS A 113 21.12 -7.99 12.75
CA LYS A 113 21.62 -6.85 13.58
C LYS A 113 21.53 -5.47 12.90
N LYS A 114 20.72 -5.32 11.85
CA LYS A 114 20.41 -3.99 11.31
C LYS A 114 19.43 -3.28 12.23
N LYS A 115 19.55 -1.96 12.36
CA LYS A 115 18.62 -1.17 13.17
C LYS A 115 17.20 -1.14 12.58
N ILE A 116 17.10 -1.26 11.25
CA ILE A 116 15.83 -1.20 10.52
C ILE A 116 15.90 -2.05 9.25
N ASP A 117 14.80 -2.73 8.92
CA ASP A 117 14.53 -3.33 7.61
C ASP A 117 13.17 -2.83 7.08
N ILE A 118 13.05 -2.75 5.77
CA ILE A 118 11.82 -2.34 5.08
C ILE A 118 11.53 -3.36 3.98
N ASP A 119 10.31 -3.87 3.98
CA ASP A 119 9.79 -4.86 3.05
C ASP A 119 8.62 -4.28 2.26
N LEU A 120 8.59 -4.52 0.95
CA LEU A 120 7.46 -4.21 0.08
C LEU A 120 6.67 -5.49 -0.22
N VAL A 121 5.48 -5.64 0.35
CA VAL A 121 4.59 -6.77 0.10
C VAL A 121 3.73 -6.46 -1.12
N LEU A 122 3.89 -7.24 -2.19
CA LEU A 122 3.26 -6.99 -3.49
C LEU A 122 2.03 -7.90 -3.68
N PHE A 123 0.92 -7.35 -4.15
CA PHE A 123 -0.32 -8.07 -4.47
C PHE A 123 -0.72 -7.81 -5.93
N LYS A 124 -0.51 -8.80 -6.81
CA LYS A 124 -0.94 -8.74 -8.21
C LYS A 124 -2.47 -8.91 -8.30
N TYR A 125 -3.08 -8.28 -9.28
CA TYR A 125 -4.54 -8.27 -9.48
C TYR A 125 -5.27 -7.81 -8.20
N GLY A 126 -4.67 -6.82 -7.53
CA GLY A 126 -5.15 -6.19 -6.29
C GLY A 126 -5.12 -7.04 -5.02
N THR A 127 -5.19 -8.38 -5.11
CA THR A 127 -5.49 -9.25 -3.97
C THR A 127 -4.54 -10.43 -3.82
N ARG A 128 -3.92 -10.89 -4.90
CA ARG A 128 -3.08 -12.09 -4.88
C ARG A 128 -1.65 -11.72 -4.52
N GLN A 129 -1.20 -12.09 -3.32
CA GLN A 129 0.19 -11.88 -2.91
C GLN A 129 1.13 -12.52 -3.93
N TYR A 130 2.02 -11.70 -4.50
CA TYR A 130 2.98 -12.14 -5.48
C TYR A 130 4.14 -12.83 -4.78
N LYS A 131 4.27 -14.14 -5.02
CA LYS A 131 5.36 -14.98 -4.55
C LYS A 131 6.20 -15.42 -5.75
N SER A 132 7.51 -15.57 -5.54
CA SER A 132 8.43 -16.11 -6.53
C SER A 132 9.15 -17.29 -5.91
N ASP A 133 9.26 -18.38 -6.67
CA ASP A 133 9.98 -19.59 -6.26
C ASP A 133 11.51 -19.44 -6.36
N ILE A 134 11.95 -18.37 -7.03
CA ILE A 134 13.33 -17.91 -7.12
C ILE A 134 13.43 -16.67 -6.23
N PHE A 135 14.63 -16.26 -5.80
CA PHE A 135 14.85 -15.00 -5.07
C PHE A 135 15.25 -13.86 -6.04
N PRO A 136 14.35 -13.35 -6.93
CA PRO A 136 14.73 -12.35 -7.91
C PRO A 136 15.17 -11.06 -7.24
N LYS A 137 16.15 -10.42 -7.89
CA LYS A 137 16.65 -9.10 -7.52
C LYS A 137 15.95 -8.04 -8.36
N TYR A 138 15.60 -6.93 -7.72
CA TYR A 138 14.97 -5.79 -8.35
C TYR A 138 15.88 -4.58 -8.26
N GLN A 139 16.07 -3.89 -9.39
CA GLN A 139 16.55 -2.52 -9.38
C GLN A 139 15.40 -1.61 -8.99
N ILE A 140 15.62 -0.75 -8.00
CA ILE A 140 14.62 0.18 -7.51
C ILE A 140 14.99 1.59 -7.95
N LYS A 141 14.03 2.31 -8.54
CA LYS A 141 14.10 3.75 -8.74
C LYS A 141 13.12 4.41 -7.78
N ILE A 142 13.59 5.46 -7.11
CA ILE A 142 12.82 6.20 -6.13
C ILE A 142 12.78 7.66 -6.57
N LYS A 143 11.59 8.25 -6.59
CA LYS A 143 11.38 9.68 -6.81
C LYS A 143 10.67 10.23 -5.57
N HIS A 144 11.25 11.22 -4.91
CA HIS A 144 10.69 11.85 -3.70
C HIS A 144 10.53 13.34 -3.93
N ASN A 145 9.34 13.88 -3.66
CA ASN A 145 8.99 15.29 -3.84
C ASN A 145 9.48 15.87 -5.19
N GLY A 146 9.17 15.16 -6.29
CA GLY A 146 9.59 15.59 -7.63
C GLY A 146 11.01 15.18 -8.05
N THR A 147 11.88 14.80 -7.13
CA THR A 147 13.31 14.55 -7.39
C THR A 147 13.63 13.06 -7.49
N ILE A 148 14.27 12.63 -8.59
CA ILE A 148 14.77 11.26 -8.72
C ILE A 148 16.02 11.09 -7.87
N LEU A 149 15.98 10.12 -6.96
CA LEU A 149 17.09 9.84 -6.06
C LEU A 149 18.11 8.93 -6.73
N ARG A 150 19.39 9.23 -6.52
CA ARG A 150 20.52 8.43 -7.01
C ARG A 150 20.99 7.48 -5.92
N GLY A 151 21.27 6.23 -6.29
CA GLY A 151 21.83 5.24 -5.38
C GLY A 151 21.72 3.82 -5.94
N ASN A 152 22.48 2.90 -5.35
CA ASN A 152 22.36 1.48 -5.63
C ASN A 152 21.20 0.88 -4.80
N PHE A 153 19.97 1.17 -5.22
CA PHE A 153 18.77 0.69 -4.54
C PHE A 153 18.34 -0.64 -5.13
N ILE A 154 18.45 -1.69 -4.32
CA ILE A 154 18.14 -3.06 -4.71
C ILE A 154 17.13 -3.65 -3.74
N GLY A 155 16.19 -4.42 -4.26
CA GLY A 155 15.31 -5.27 -3.48
C GLY A 155 15.52 -6.74 -3.80
N ILE A 156 15.33 -7.63 -2.84
CA ILE A 156 15.37 -9.08 -3.03
C ILE A 156 14.01 -9.65 -2.63
N MET A 157 13.36 -10.35 -3.55
CA MET A 157 12.10 -11.03 -3.24
C MET A 157 12.37 -12.29 -2.41
N SER A 158 11.66 -12.45 -1.30
CA SER A 158 11.56 -13.67 -0.49
C SER A 158 10.17 -13.71 0.13
N ASP A 159 9.52 -14.88 0.15
CA ASP A 159 8.25 -15.11 0.86
C ASP A 159 7.13 -14.11 0.53
N GLY A 160 7.13 -13.63 -0.72
CA GLY A 160 6.17 -12.66 -1.22
C GLY A 160 6.36 -11.23 -0.71
N LYS A 161 7.58 -10.89 -0.30
CA LYS A 161 8.02 -9.53 0.06
C LYS A 161 9.32 -9.19 -0.67
N VAL A 162 9.45 -7.96 -1.15
CA VAL A 162 10.71 -7.43 -1.65
C VAL A 162 11.44 -6.71 -0.53
N SER A 163 12.44 -7.36 0.05
CA SER A 163 13.28 -6.79 1.11
C SER A 163 14.32 -5.85 0.55
N LEU A 164 14.37 -4.63 1.07
CA LEU A 164 15.28 -3.58 0.62
C LEU A 164 16.72 -3.84 1.09
N ASN A 165 17.69 -3.51 0.24
CA ASN A 165 19.09 -3.45 0.66
C ASN A 165 19.33 -2.25 1.59
N ASN A 166 20.45 -2.25 2.32
CA ASN A 166 20.72 -1.22 3.34
C ASN A 166 20.62 0.23 2.81
N ALA A 167 21.14 0.48 1.60
CA ALA A 167 21.08 1.80 1.00
C ALA A 167 19.64 2.25 0.70
N ALA A 168 18.81 1.36 0.15
CA ALA A 168 17.40 1.64 -0.10
C ALA A 168 16.62 1.78 1.22
N THR A 169 16.84 0.89 2.19
CA THR A 169 16.18 0.94 3.51
C THR A 169 16.42 2.28 4.20
N LEU A 170 17.68 2.73 4.30
CA LEU A 170 18.00 4.00 4.96
C LEU A 170 17.37 5.18 4.22
N LYS A 171 17.35 5.14 2.88
CA LYS A 171 16.77 6.23 2.09
C LYS A 171 15.25 6.27 2.20
N VAL A 172 14.58 5.13 2.15
CA VAL A 172 13.11 5.04 2.31
C VAL A 172 12.68 5.39 3.73
N HIS A 173 13.44 4.96 4.75
CA HIS A 173 13.20 5.39 6.12
C HIS A 173 13.31 6.91 6.27
N GLN A 174 14.34 7.53 5.70
CA GLN A 174 14.49 8.99 5.68
C GLN A 174 13.28 9.67 5.01
N ILE A 175 12.81 9.14 3.88
CA ILE A 175 11.60 9.65 3.20
C ILE A 175 10.38 9.60 4.13
N PHE A 176 10.19 8.51 4.89
CA PHE A 176 9.07 8.41 5.82
C PHE A 176 9.18 9.37 7.01
N LEU A 177 10.40 9.69 7.46
CA LEU A 177 10.63 10.71 8.49
C LEU A 177 10.42 12.14 7.98
N GLU A 178 10.69 12.39 6.69
CA GLU A 178 10.52 13.69 6.04
C GLU A 178 9.05 13.93 5.64
N GLY A 179 8.35 12.93 5.16
CA GLY A 179 6.98 13.03 4.65
C GLY A 179 6.93 13.42 3.16
N GLY A 180 5.74 13.84 2.70
CA GLY A 180 5.49 14.24 1.30
C GLY A 180 5.19 13.07 0.37
N ASP A 181 5.59 13.18 -0.89
CA ASP A 181 5.21 12.24 -1.95
C ASP A 181 6.39 11.39 -2.42
N VAL A 182 6.16 10.09 -2.59
CA VAL A 182 7.19 9.17 -3.13
C VAL A 182 6.61 8.24 -4.18
N SER A 183 7.36 8.02 -5.25
CA SER A 183 7.06 7.03 -6.29
C SER A 183 8.18 6.00 -6.40
N PHE A 184 7.78 4.75 -6.59
CA PHE A 184 8.67 3.61 -6.75
C PHE A 184 8.50 2.97 -8.11
N ILE A 185 9.62 2.57 -8.71
CA ILE A 185 9.65 1.63 -9.84
C ILE A 185 10.60 0.50 -9.48
N LEU A 186 10.08 -0.72 -9.41
CA LEU A 186 10.88 -1.93 -9.24
C LEU A 186 10.96 -2.61 -10.60
N LYS A 187 12.17 -2.79 -11.14
CA LYS A 187 12.41 -3.57 -12.35
C LYS A 187 13.17 -4.84 -11.99
N ASN A 188 12.62 -6.00 -12.35
CA ASN A 188 13.31 -7.27 -12.17
C ASN A 188 14.61 -7.26 -13.01
N LEU A 189 15.72 -7.71 -12.43
CA LEU A 189 17.01 -7.75 -13.13
C LEU A 189 17.15 -8.96 -14.07
N GLY A 190 16.36 -10.01 -13.86
CA GLY A 190 16.39 -11.24 -14.68
C GLY A 190 15.24 -11.37 -15.68
N THR A 191 14.25 -10.50 -15.64
CA THR A 191 13.07 -10.52 -16.54
C THR A 191 12.57 -9.10 -16.82
N ASP A 192 11.68 -8.93 -17.78
CA ASP A 192 11.04 -7.64 -18.06
C ASP A 192 9.89 -7.28 -17.10
N SER A 193 9.73 -8.04 -16.00
CA SER A 193 8.72 -7.74 -14.99
C SER A 193 9.01 -6.42 -14.27
N SER A 194 7.99 -5.58 -14.11
CA SER A 194 8.09 -4.32 -13.37
C SER A 194 6.86 -4.01 -12.53
N PHE A 195 7.08 -3.26 -11.44
CA PHE A 195 6.05 -2.82 -10.51
C PHE A 195 6.19 -1.32 -10.27
N ARG A 196 5.08 -0.60 -10.20
CA ARG A 196 5.05 0.85 -10.06
C ARG A 196 3.94 1.25 -9.11
N PHE A 197 4.25 2.08 -8.12
CA PHE A 197 3.27 2.62 -7.19
C PHE A 197 3.76 3.94 -6.63
N SER A 198 2.84 4.72 -6.07
CA SER A 198 3.13 5.99 -5.41
C SER A 198 2.44 6.03 -4.05
N ILE A 199 3.01 6.81 -3.15
CA ILE A 199 2.46 7.17 -1.86
C ILE A 199 2.41 8.69 -1.86
N TYR A 200 1.23 9.23 -1.58
CA TYR A 200 0.98 10.65 -1.54
C TYR A 200 0.74 11.06 -0.09
N ASP A 201 1.17 12.27 0.26
CA ASP A 201 0.98 12.85 1.58
C ASP A 201 1.34 11.87 2.72
N ILE A 202 2.62 11.48 2.77
CA ILE A 202 3.13 10.60 3.84
C ILE A 202 2.99 11.31 5.18
N ASP A 203 2.14 10.75 6.05
CA ASP A 203 2.02 11.14 7.45
C ASP A 203 3.29 10.76 8.21
N ASN A 204 4.23 11.69 8.27
CA ASN A 204 5.51 11.52 8.94
C ASN A 204 5.39 11.58 10.48
N THR A 205 4.32 12.16 11.01
CA THR A 205 4.13 12.33 12.46
C THR A 205 3.67 11.01 13.05
N SER A 206 2.61 10.43 12.49
CA SER A 206 2.15 9.09 12.86
C SER A 206 3.25 8.03 12.67
N TYR A 207 4.05 8.14 11.60
CA TYR A 207 5.18 7.24 11.40
C TYR A 207 6.20 7.32 12.53
N LYS A 208 6.61 8.53 12.93
CA LYS A 208 7.60 8.76 14.00
C LYS A 208 7.10 8.25 15.34
N ASP A 209 5.87 8.61 15.69
CA ASP A 209 5.27 8.23 16.98
C ASP A 209 5.26 6.70 17.14
N ILE A 210 4.78 5.97 16.11
CA ILE A 210 4.77 4.50 16.14
C ILE A 210 6.19 3.95 16.13
N PHE A 211 7.10 4.53 15.35
CA PHE A 211 8.49 4.05 15.25
C PHE A 211 9.26 4.20 16.57
N ASP A 212 8.99 5.23 17.35
CA ASP A 212 9.59 5.45 18.66
C ASP A 212 9.02 4.51 19.72
N GLU A 213 7.75 4.11 19.60
CA GLU A 213 7.09 3.16 20.51
C GLU A 213 7.45 1.69 20.30
N ILE A 214 7.74 1.28 19.05
CA ILE A 214 8.07 -0.11 18.75
C ILE A 214 9.48 -0.45 19.19
#